data_AF-A0A6C0LWH6-F1
#
_entry.id   AF-A0A6C0LWH6-F1
#
_cell.length_a   1.000
_cell.length_b   1.000
_cell.length_c   1.000
_cell.angle_alpha   90.00
_cell.angle_beta   90.00
_cell.angle_gamma   90.00
#
_symmetry.space_group_name_H-M   'P 1'
#
loop_
_entity.id
_entity.type
_entity.pdbx_description
1 polymer ?
#
loop_
_entity_poly.entity_id
_entity_poly.type
_entity_poly.pdbx_seq_one_letter_code
_entity_poly.pdbx_strand_id
1 'polypeptide(L)'
;MNILETIIIVFAIVLSTIIILWYIHYNSDHNFGYGSNSNKATLLNINYSKQKNDGSCTSTCDSIDPVSDPRYNMQQIIKQSILLEEHLTNKNKRCRDCITKHFLHIIGLAEEAQMLATNKIDKYPLINESVILYNNLFKLWIKNKNLNGKDESYILYCTDKLRDHRKQLIVIYFFNEKYNIVDKSSSKEHSM
;
A
#
# COMPACT_ATOMS: atom_id res chain seq x y z
N MET A 1 -20.65 -40.59 -33.52
CA MET A 1 -20.45 -40.34 -32.07
C MET A 1 -21.82 -40.45 -31.43
N ASN A 2 -22.00 -41.40 -30.51
CA ASN A 2 -23.33 -41.67 -29.99
C ASN A 2 -23.77 -40.54 -29.05
N ILE A 3 -25.03 -40.13 -29.12
CA ILE A 3 -25.60 -39.11 -28.20
C ILE A 3 -25.31 -39.46 -26.74
N LEU A 4 -25.35 -40.75 -26.41
CA LEU A 4 -25.04 -41.26 -25.08
C LEU A 4 -23.57 -41.04 -24.68
N GLU A 5 -22.62 -41.22 -25.60
CA GLU A 5 -21.20 -40.92 -25.38
C GLU A 5 -20.98 -39.42 -25.15
N THR A 6 -21.65 -38.56 -25.93
CA THR A 6 -21.53 -37.10 -25.77
C THR A 6 -22.06 -36.62 -24.42
N ILE A 7 -23.16 -37.20 -23.94
CA ILE A 7 -23.74 -36.87 -22.62
C ILE A 7 -22.79 -37.28 -21.49
N ILE A 8 -22.17 -38.46 -21.59
CA ILE A 8 -21.20 -38.94 -20.58
C ILE A 8 -19.98 -38.01 -20.51
N ILE A 9 -19.44 -37.60 -21.66
CA ILE A 9 -18.27 -36.71 -21.71
C ILE A 9 -18.59 -35.35 -21.10
N VAL A 10 -19.74 -34.75 -21.46
CA VAL A 10 -20.15 -33.44 -20.91
C VAL A 10 -20.35 -33.53 -19.39
N PHE A 11 -20.97 -34.61 -18.91
CA PHE A 11 -21.17 -34.82 -17.48
C PHE A 11 -19.84 -34.99 -16.71
N ALA A 12 -18.87 -35.71 -17.28
CA ALA A 12 -17.54 -35.85 -16.69
C ALA A 12 -16.80 -34.50 -16.57
N ILE A 13 -16.92 -33.64 -17.59
CA ILE A 13 -16.32 -32.30 -17.57
C ILE A 13 -16.97 -31.45 -16.46
N VAL A 14 -18.30 -31.43 -16.35
CA VAL A 14 -19.02 -30.67 -15.32
C VAL A 14 -18.67 -31.15 -13.91
N LEU A 15 -18.57 -32.46 -13.68
CA LEU A 15 -18.15 -32.98 -12.37
C LEU A 15 -16.71 -32.57 -12.03
N SER A 16 -15.80 -32.62 -13.00
CA SER A 16 -14.40 -32.25 -12.78
C SER A 16 -14.24 -30.78 -12.39
N THR A 17 -15.02 -29.87 -12.99
CA THR A 17 -14.95 -28.44 -12.68
C THR A 17 -15.54 -28.13 -11.30
N ILE A 18 -16.62 -28.81 -10.90
CA ILE A 18 -17.20 -28.69 -9.56
C ILE A 18 -16.20 -29.11 -8.48
N ILE A 19 -15.48 -30.22 -8.69
CA ILE A 19 -14.47 -30.72 -7.74
C ILE A 19 -13.32 -29.71 -7.58
N ILE A 20 -12.84 -29.12 -8.68
CA ILE A 20 -11.77 -28.12 -8.67
C ILE A 20 -12.21 -26.85 -7.91
N LEU A 21 -13.42 -26.34 -8.19
CA LEU A 21 -13.95 -25.16 -7.50
C LEU A 21 -14.14 -25.41 -6.01
N TRP A 22 -14.63 -26.59 -5.62
CA TRP A 22 -14.75 -26.99 -4.22
C TRP A 22 -13.39 -27.06 -3.52
N TYR A 23 -12.37 -27.64 -4.17
CA TYR A 23 -11.01 -27.70 -3.62
C TYR A 23 -10.40 -26.31 -3.40
N ILE A 24 -10.58 -25.39 -4.36
CA ILE A 24 -10.10 -24.00 -4.23
C ILE A 24 -10.80 -23.29 -3.07
N HIS A 25 -12.12 -23.43 -2.96
CA HIS A 25 -12.89 -22.81 -1.87
C HIS A 25 -12.48 -23.36 -0.50
N TYR A 26 -12.37 -24.68 -0.36
CA TYR A 26 -11.96 -25.34 0.88
C TYR A 26 -10.56 -24.88 1.33
N ASN A 27 -9.61 -24.75 0.41
CA ASN A 27 -8.25 -24.30 0.73
C ASN A 27 -8.17 -22.78 1.01
N SER A 28 -9.13 -21.99 0.51
CA SER A 28 -9.26 -20.57 0.83
C SER A 28 -9.76 -20.34 2.25
N ASP A 29 -10.68 -21.16 2.75
CA ASP A 29 -11.21 -21.06 4.12
C ASP A 29 -10.20 -21.48 5.20
N HIS A 30 -9.21 -22.31 4.86
CA HIS A 30 -8.13 -22.71 5.80
C HIS A 30 -6.89 -21.80 5.79
N ASN A 31 -6.84 -20.76 4.96
CA ASN A 31 -5.80 -19.72 5.04
C ASN A 31 -6.26 -18.43 5.72
N PHE A 32 -7.47 -18.38 6.27
CA PHE A 32 -7.91 -17.31 7.18
C PHE A 32 -7.60 -17.66 8.65
N GLY A 33 -6.33 -18.04 8.88
CA GLY A 33 -5.79 -18.39 10.18
C GLY A 33 -5.25 -17.16 10.91
N TYR A 34 -6.08 -16.66 11.81
CA TYR A 34 -5.79 -15.71 12.88
C TYR A 34 -4.44 -15.97 13.57
N GLY A 35 -3.40 -15.22 13.19
CA GLY A 35 -2.13 -15.17 13.89
C GLY A 35 -2.14 -14.06 14.94
N SER A 36 -2.85 -14.31 16.05
CA SER A 36 -2.73 -13.50 17.26
C SER A 36 -1.30 -13.57 17.78
N ASN A 37 -0.55 -12.48 17.66
CA ASN A 37 0.61 -12.24 18.51
C ASN A 37 0.46 -10.86 19.15
N SER A 38 -0.14 -10.89 20.32
CA SER A 38 -0.14 -9.84 21.33
C SER A 38 1.31 -9.53 21.73
N ASN A 39 1.95 -8.63 20.99
CA ASN A 39 2.97 -7.77 21.56
C ASN A 39 2.39 -6.37 21.58
N LYS A 40 2.14 -5.88 22.80
CA LYS A 40 1.78 -4.50 23.09
C LYS A 40 2.76 -3.56 22.38
N ALA A 41 2.41 -3.12 21.18
CA ALA A 41 2.94 -1.90 20.60
C ALA A 41 2.21 -0.75 21.29
N THR A 42 2.70 -0.35 22.46
CA THR A 42 2.41 0.96 23.00
C THR A 42 3.07 1.96 22.08
N LEU A 43 2.34 2.55 21.12
CA LEU A 43 2.77 3.78 20.44
C LEU A 43 1.64 4.45 19.64
N LEU A 44 1.45 5.74 19.96
CA LEU A 44 0.66 6.78 19.29
C LEU A 44 -0.84 6.84 19.65
N ASN A 45 -1.12 7.41 20.83
CA ASN A 45 -2.37 8.10 21.13
C ASN A 45 -2.44 9.38 20.29
N ILE A 46 -2.95 9.26 19.06
CA ILE A 46 -3.23 10.42 18.20
C ILE A 46 -4.55 11.03 18.67
N ASN A 47 -4.47 12.14 19.40
CA ASN A 47 -5.62 12.99 19.70
C ASN A 47 -6.16 13.56 18.39
N TYR A 48 -7.16 12.89 17.80
CA TYR A 48 -7.85 13.36 16.62
C TYR A 48 -8.70 14.58 17.00
N SER A 49 -8.24 15.80 16.67
CA SER A 49 -9.04 17.00 16.87
C SER A 49 -10.22 17.00 15.90
N LYS A 50 -11.41 16.76 16.45
CA LYS A 50 -12.70 16.77 15.76
C LYS A 50 -12.96 18.15 15.13
N GLN A 51 -12.83 18.28 13.80
CA GLN A 51 -13.39 19.43 13.09
C GLN A 51 -14.92 19.35 13.14
N LYS A 52 -15.55 20.39 13.68
CA LYS A 52 -17.01 20.59 13.59
C LYS A 52 -17.34 21.11 12.20
N ASN A 53 -18.07 20.32 11.41
CA ASN A 53 -18.83 20.83 10.28
C ASN A 53 -20.32 20.69 10.62
N ASP A 54 -21.00 21.83 10.66
CA ASP A 54 -22.45 21.94 10.76
C ASP A 54 -23.08 21.58 9.42
N GLY A 55 -24.07 20.67 9.42
CA GLY A 55 -25.00 20.50 8.31
C GLY A 55 -25.41 19.07 7.94
N SER A 56 -26.43 18.56 8.64
CA SER A 56 -27.39 17.50 8.24
C SER A 56 -26.93 16.02 8.22
N CYS A 57 -27.76 15.16 8.82
CA CYS A 57 -27.49 13.78 9.25
C CYS A 57 -28.03 12.70 8.30
N THR A 58 -27.34 11.54 8.17
CA THR A 58 -28.02 10.25 7.84
C THR A 58 -27.20 9.01 8.23
N SER A 59 -27.82 8.13 9.04
CA SER A 59 -27.56 6.68 9.26
C SER A 59 -26.11 6.18 9.18
N THR A 60 -25.33 6.49 10.24
CA THR A 60 -24.19 5.76 10.82
C THR A 60 -23.57 4.61 10.01
N CYS A 61 -22.66 4.97 9.10
CA CYS A 61 -21.45 4.21 8.83
C CYS A 61 -20.29 5.09 9.35
N ASP A 62 -19.87 4.87 10.60
CA ASP A 62 -18.78 5.65 11.18
C ASP A 62 -17.47 5.37 10.44
N SER A 63 -16.83 6.44 9.95
CA SER A 63 -15.50 6.49 9.32
C SER A 63 -15.32 5.72 8.01
N ILE A 64 -15.86 6.27 6.91
CA ILE A 64 -15.27 6.03 5.59
C ILE A 64 -13.87 6.64 5.59
N ASP A 65 -12.84 5.80 5.42
CA ASP A 65 -11.48 6.27 5.17
C ASP A 65 -11.51 7.26 3.98
N PRO A 66 -10.73 8.36 4.02
CA PRO A 66 -10.69 9.35 2.94
C PRO A 66 -9.93 8.81 1.72
N VAL A 67 -10.37 7.67 1.19
CA VAL A 67 -9.78 6.93 0.06
C VAL A 67 -9.73 7.76 -1.23
N SER A 68 -10.53 8.82 -1.32
CA SER A 68 -10.54 9.76 -2.43
C SER A 68 -9.54 10.92 -2.28
N ASP A 69 -8.87 11.07 -1.13
CA ASP A 69 -7.79 12.05 -0.96
C ASP A 69 -6.43 11.43 -1.36
N PRO A 70 -5.70 12.02 -2.33
CA PRO A 70 -4.35 11.58 -2.66
C PRO A 70 -3.42 11.43 -1.44
N ARG A 71 -3.59 12.24 -0.39
CA ARG A 71 -2.79 12.12 0.85
C ARG A 71 -2.96 10.77 1.53
N TYR A 72 -4.17 10.23 1.53
CA TYR A 72 -4.44 8.93 2.12
C TYR A 72 -3.60 7.86 1.43
N ASN A 73 -3.61 7.83 0.09
CA ASN A 73 -2.80 6.89 -0.67
C ASN A 73 -1.30 7.07 -0.42
N MET A 74 -0.82 8.31 -0.31
CA MET A 74 0.58 8.59 0.04
C MET A 74 0.95 8.08 1.44
N GLN A 75 0.04 8.17 2.41
CA GLN A 75 0.25 7.58 3.74
C GLN A 75 0.29 6.04 3.68
N GLN A 76 -0.55 5.41 2.86
CA GLN A 76 -0.51 3.96 2.67
C GLN A 76 0.77 3.51 1.97
N ILE A 77 1.27 4.27 0.98
CA ILE A 77 2.58 4.02 0.33
C ILE A 77 3.71 3.98 1.34
N ILE A 78 3.71 4.90 2.30
CA ILE A 78 4.71 4.94 3.37
C ILE A 78 4.65 3.67 4.21
N LYS A 79 3.46 3.28 4.67
CA LYS A 79 3.27 2.04 5.46
C LYS A 79 3.74 0.82 4.68
N GLN A 80 3.33 0.69 3.42
CA GLN A 80 3.75 -0.41 2.55
C GLN A 80 5.25 -0.40 2.26
N SER A 81 5.87 0.78 2.16
CA SER A 81 7.31 0.92 1.99
C SER A 81 8.09 0.43 3.22
N ILE A 82 7.57 0.61 4.45
CA ILE A 82 8.22 0.07 5.66
C ILE A 82 8.22 -1.46 5.62
N LEU A 83 7.08 -2.07 5.27
CA LEU A 83 6.97 -3.53 5.15
C LEU A 83 7.89 -4.07 4.06
N LEU A 84 7.93 -3.40 2.92
CA LEU A 84 8.82 -3.75 1.81
C LEU A 84 10.31 -3.67 2.22
N GLU A 85 10.71 -2.64 2.95
CA GLU A 85 12.07 -2.54 3.49
C GLU A 85 12.41 -3.72 4.42
N GLU A 86 11.49 -4.12 5.29
CA GLU A 86 11.69 -5.27 6.17
C GLU A 86 11.90 -6.56 5.36
N HIS A 87 11.09 -6.79 4.32
CA HIS A 87 11.24 -7.95 3.43
C HIS A 87 12.56 -7.93 2.65
N LEU A 88 13.07 -6.74 2.27
CA LEU A 88 14.34 -6.62 1.56
C LEU A 88 15.54 -6.83 2.49
N THR A 89 15.49 -6.30 3.71
CA THR A 89 16.61 -6.33 4.67
C THR A 89 16.73 -7.65 5.42
N ASN A 90 15.61 -8.28 5.79
CA ASN A 90 15.62 -9.51 6.57
C ASN A 90 15.60 -10.76 5.66
N LYS A 91 16.72 -11.49 5.61
CA LYS A 91 16.87 -12.71 4.80
C LYS A 91 15.81 -13.77 5.09
N ASN A 92 15.36 -13.92 6.35
CA ASN A 92 14.35 -14.89 6.74
C ASN A 92 12.94 -14.52 6.26
N LYS A 93 12.71 -13.24 5.92
CA LYS A 93 11.43 -12.72 5.40
C LYS A 93 11.50 -12.39 3.91
N ARG A 94 12.65 -12.62 3.25
CA ARG A 94 12.91 -12.23 1.86
C ARG A 94 12.22 -13.18 0.86
N CYS A 95 10.90 -13.10 0.81
CA CYS A 95 10.09 -13.83 -0.15
C CYS A 95 9.91 -13.02 -1.44
N ARG A 96 10.27 -13.61 -2.57
CA ARG A 96 10.19 -12.98 -3.90
C ARG A 96 8.78 -12.50 -4.24
N ASP A 97 7.78 -13.32 -3.89
CA ASP A 97 6.37 -13.06 -4.19
C ASP A 97 5.82 -11.97 -3.28
N CYS A 98 6.16 -12.00 -1.98
CA CYS A 98 5.79 -10.93 -1.05
C CYS A 98 6.37 -9.57 -1.46
N ILE A 99 7.65 -9.52 -1.82
CA ILE A 99 8.30 -8.28 -2.27
C ILE A 99 7.65 -7.76 -3.55
N THR A 100 7.36 -8.66 -4.50
CA THR A 100 6.65 -8.31 -5.75
C THR A 100 5.26 -7.75 -5.46
N LYS A 101 4.50 -8.39 -4.56
CA LYS A 101 3.19 -7.91 -4.09
C LYS A 101 3.27 -6.50 -3.49
N HIS A 102 4.24 -6.26 -2.61
CA HIS A 102 4.41 -4.94 -2.00
C HIS A 102 4.75 -3.86 -3.03
N PHE A 103 5.64 -4.14 -3.98
CA PHE A 103 5.92 -3.20 -5.07
C PHE A 103 4.66 -2.87 -5.88
N LEU A 104 3.91 -3.88 -6.30
CA LEU A 104 2.69 -3.67 -7.09
C LEU A 104 1.64 -2.87 -6.30
N HIS A 105 1.49 -3.14 -5.01
CA HIS A 105 0.58 -2.40 -4.15
C HIS A 105 1.01 -0.92 -4.03
N ILE A 106 2.30 -0.65 -3.80
CA ILE A 106 2.82 0.71 -3.72
C ILE A 106 2.64 1.46 -5.05
N ILE A 107 2.94 0.80 -6.18
CA ILE A 107 2.78 1.40 -7.52
C ILE A 107 1.32 1.74 -7.78
N GLY A 108 0.39 0.82 -7.50
CA GLY A 108 -1.03 1.06 -7.65
C GLY A 108 -1.51 2.27 -6.84
N LEU A 109 -1.11 2.36 -5.57
CA LEU A 109 -1.43 3.51 -4.72
C LEU A 109 -0.83 4.82 -5.26
N ALA A 110 0.38 4.79 -5.83
CA ALA A 110 1.04 5.98 -6.37
C ALA A 110 0.34 6.49 -7.63
N GLU A 111 -0.01 5.58 -8.54
CA GLU A 111 -0.74 5.89 -9.77
C GLU A 111 -2.16 6.38 -9.46
N GLU A 112 -2.82 5.77 -8.47
CA GLU A 112 -4.12 6.22 -7.99
C GLU A 112 -4.03 7.61 -7.34
N ALA A 113 -3.02 7.87 -6.50
CA ALA A 113 -2.80 9.19 -5.91
C ALA A 113 -2.58 10.27 -6.99
N GLN A 114 -1.82 9.95 -8.04
CA GLN A 114 -1.62 10.82 -9.20
C GLN A 114 -2.94 11.10 -9.93
N MET A 115 -3.74 10.05 -10.17
CA MET A 115 -5.04 10.17 -10.83
C MET A 115 -6.00 11.04 -10.03
N LEU A 116 -6.11 10.80 -8.71
CA LEU A 116 -6.98 11.55 -7.80
C LEU A 116 -6.55 13.03 -7.68
N ALA A 117 -5.25 13.31 -7.77
CA ALA A 117 -4.75 14.67 -7.70
C ALA A 117 -5.16 15.51 -8.93
N THR A 118 -5.49 14.89 -10.07
CA THR A 118 -5.94 15.54 -11.32
C THR A 118 -5.13 16.80 -11.65
N ASN A 119 -5.77 17.97 -11.73
CA ASN A 119 -5.17 19.26 -12.05
C ASN A 119 -4.51 19.94 -10.83
N LYS A 120 -4.62 19.34 -9.64
CA LYS A 120 -4.11 19.87 -8.36
C LYS A 120 -2.83 19.16 -7.90
N ILE A 121 -2.10 18.53 -8.83
CA ILE A 121 -0.88 17.76 -8.53
C ILE A 121 0.15 18.59 -7.75
N ASP A 122 0.23 19.89 -7.99
CA ASP A 122 1.16 20.81 -7.31
C ASP A 122 0.91 20.90 -5.79
N LYS A 123 -0.29 20.56 -5.32
CA LYS A 123 -0.63 20.53 -3.88
C LYS A 123 -0.07 19.29 -3.16
N TYR A 124 0.41 18.32 -3.91
CA TYR A 124 0.85 17.02 -3.41
C TYR A 124 2.27 16.73 -3.90
N PRO A 125 3.30 17.25 -3.20
CA PRO A 125 4.68 17.08 -3.59
C PRO A 125 5.09 15.60 -3.66
N LEU A 126 6.02 15.27 -4.55
CA LEU A 126 6.59 13.94 -4.73
C LEU A 126 5.63 12.84 -5.22
N ILE A 127 4.37 13.12 -5.57
CA ILE A 127 3.49 12.08 -6.17
C ILE A 127 4.10 11.57 -7.50
N ASN A 128 4.41 12.47 -8.43
CA ASN A 128 4.98 12.10 -9.73
C ASN A 128 6.31 11.37 -9.58
N GLU A 129 7.17 11.84 -8.68
CA GLU A 129 8.45 11.21 -8.39
C GLU A 129 8.27 9.81 -7.79
N SER A 130 7.27 9.63 -6.93
CA SER A 130 6.94 8.31 -6.35
C SER A 130 6.57 7.31 -7.45
N VAL A 131 5.69 7.69 -8.38
CA VAL A 131 5.29 6.83 -9.51
C VAL A 131 6.53 6.37 -10.30
N ILE A 132 7.43 7.30 -10.63
CA ILE A 132 8.64 7.01 -11.40
C ILE A 132 9.60 6.13 -10.60
N LEU A 133 9.88 6.48 -9.35
CA LEU A 133 10.85 5.80 -8.50
C LEU A 133 10.43 4.35 -8.23
N TYR A 134 9.20 4.10 -7.79
CA TYR A 134 8.75 2.75 -7.47
C TYR A 134 8.68 1.86 -8.70
N ASN A 135 8.27 2.40 -9.86
CA ASN A 135 8.33 1.67 -11.13
C ASN A 135 9.77 1.30 -11.52
N ASN A 136 10.73 2.21 -11.35
CA ASN A 136 12.13 1.95 -11.66
C ASN A 136 12.74 0.90 -10.73
N LEU A 137 12.46 0.98 -9.43
CA LEU A 137 12.88 -0.03 -8.46
C LEU A 137 12.25 -1.40 -8.76
N PHE A 138 10.99 -1.43 -9.15
CA PHE A 138 10.31 -2.66 -9.53
C PHE A 138 10.91 -3.28 -10.80
N LYS A 139 11.20 -2.47 -11.83
CA LYS A 139 11.90 -2.95 -13.04
C LYS A 139 13.25 -3.56 -12.71
N LEU A 140 14.03 -2.90 -11.85
CA LEU A 140 15.31 -3.44 -11.36
C LEU A 140 15.10 -4.75 -10.60
N TRP A 141 14.08 -4.81 -9.75
CA TRP A 141 13.71 -6.03 -9.01
C TRP A 141 13.38 -7.18 -9.96
N ILE A 142 12.53 -6.99 -10.97
CA ILE A 142 12.19 -8.05 -11.95
C ILE A 142 13.40 -8.47 -12.80
N LYS A 143 14.20 -7.52 -13.29
CA LYS A 143 15.36 -7.81 -14.15
C LYS A 143 16.36 -8.77 -13.51
N ASN A 144 16.51 -8.69 -12.20
CA ASN A 144 17.44 -9.50 -11.42
C ASN A 144 16.85 -10.84 -10.92
N LYS A 145 15.68 -11.28 -11.43
CA LYS A 145 15.01 -12.53 -11.02
C LYS A 145 15.90 -13.78 -11.13
N ASN A 146 16.79 -13.83 -12.12
CA ASN A 146 17.56 -15.03 -12.46
C ASN A 146 18.96 -15.07 -11.81
N LEU A 147 19.31 -14.09 -10.95
CA LEU A 147 20.68 -13.95 -10.44
C LEU A 147 21.04 -14.91 -9.28
N ASN A 148 20.12 -15.77 -8.82
CA ASN A 148 20.37 -16.85 -7.86
C ASN A 148 21.38 -16.51 -6.74
N GLY A 149 21.26 -15.34 -6.12
CA GLY A 149 22.03 -14.93 -4.95
C GLY A 149 23.52 -14.63 -5.18
N LYS A 150 24.02 -14.54 -6.42
CA LYS A 150 25.44 -14.22 -6.67
C LYS A 150 25.81 -12.77 -6.39
N ASP A 151 24.84 -11.86 -6.51
CA ASP A 151 25.05 -10.43 -6.26
C ASP A 151 23.82 -9.84 -5.53
N GLU A 152 24.00 -9.45 -4.26
CA GLU A 152 22.96 -8.81 -3.44
C GLU A 152 23.02 -7.26 -3.52
N SER A 153 23.94 -6.68 -4.30
CA SER A 153 24.12 -5.22 -4.39
C SER A 153 22.86 -4.48 -4.84
N TYR A 154 22.07 -5.09 -5.75
CA TYR A 154 20.81 -4.53 -6.21
C TYR A 154 19.75 -4.48 -5.11
N ILE A 155 19.77 -5.41 -4.15
CA ILE A 155 18.84 -5.43 -3.01
C ILE A 155 19.17 -4.27 -2.09
N LEU A 156 20.47 -4.06 -1.81
CA LEU A 156 20.94 -2.93 -1.02
C LEU A 156 20.57 -1.60 -1.68
N TYR A 157 20.84 -1.46 -2.99
CA TYR A 157 20.45 -0.29 -3.78
C TYR A 157 18.94 -0.01 -3.72
N CYS A 158 18.10 -1.04 -3.91
CA CYS A 158 16.65 -0.91 -3.80
C CYS A 158 16.23 -0.45 -2.40
N THR A 159 16.85 -1.03 -1.36
CA THR A 159 16.54 -0.72 0.04
C THR A 159 16.86 0.74 0.36
N ASP A 160 18.04 1.21 -0.03
CA ASP A 160 18.47 2.58 0.27
C ASP A 160 17.62 3.62 -0.46
N LYS A 161 17.35 3.41 -1.76
CA LYS A 161 16.48 4.31 -2.53
C LYS A 161 15.06 4.36 -1.99
N LEU A 162 14.51 3.20 -1.61
CA LEU A 162 13.20 3.12 -1.00
C LEU A 162 13.16 3.84 0.35
N ARG A 163 14.20 3.66 1.19
CA ARG A 163 14.31 4.30 2.50
C ARG A 163 14.39 5.81 2.40
N ASP A 164 15.23 6.32 1.51
CA ASP A 164 15.40 7.76 1.31
C ASP A 164 14.12 8.42 0.84
N HIS A 165 13.46 7.82 -0.16
CA HIS A 165 12.18 8.30 -0.66
C HIS A 165 11.09 8.27 0.42
N ARG A 166 10.96 7.15 1.16
CA ARG A 166 9.99 7.02 2.24
C ARG A 166 10.18 8.10 3.31
N LYS A 167 11.42 8.41 3.70
CA LYS A 167 11.69 9.46 4.70
C LYS A 167 11.15 10.81 4.25
N GLN A 168 11.36 11.18 2.98
CA GLN A 168 10.82 12.42 2.42
C GLN A 168 9.28 12.42 2.46
N LEU A 169 8.66 11.30 2.05
CA LEU A 169 7.21 11.15 2.09
C LEU A 169 6.65 11.26 3.53
N ILE A 170 7.34 10.68 4.53
CA ILE A 170 6.95 10.79 5.94
C ILE A 170 6.90 12.25 6.39
N VAL A 171 7.91 13.06 6.06
CA VAL A 171 7.92 14.49 6.40
C VAL A 171 6.72 15.22 5.79
N ILE A 172 6.39 14.94 4.53
CA ILE A 172 5.35 15.67 3.80
C ILE A 172 3.93 15.20 4.16
N TYR A 173 3.73 13.89 4.36
CA TYR A 173 2.40 13.27 4.41
C TYR A 173 1.99 12.74 5.79
N PHE A 174 2.93 12.53 6.72
CA PHE A 174 2.63 12.15 8.11
C PHE A 174 2.85 13.30 9.08
N PHE A 175 3.95 14.03 8.96
CA PHE A 175 4.28 15.13 9.86
C PHE A 175 3.75 16.48 9.40
N ASN A 176 2.68 16.50 8.60
CA ASN A 176 2.02 17.74 8.19
C ASN A 176 1.13 18.32 9.32
N GLU A 177 1.69 18.46 10.51
CA GLU A 177 1.52 19.68 11.29
C GLU A 177 2.81 20.46 11.08
N LYS A 178 2.74 21.62 10.44
CA LYS A 178 3.55 22.79 10.85
C LYS A 178 4.92 22.42 11.43
N TYR A 179 5.98 22.57 10.64
CA TYR A 179 7.22 23.06 11.24
C TYR A 179 6.86 24.36 11.99
N ASN A 180 6.58 24.23 13.28
CA ASN A 180 6.69 25.26 14.30
C ASN A 180 8.18 25.63 14.41
N ILE A 181 8.79 26.03 13.31
CA ILE A 181 9.88 26.99 13.36
C ILE A 181 9.12 28.31 13.33
N VAL A 182 9.16 28.98 14.47
CA VAL A 182 8.44 30.19 14.80
C VAL A 182 8.66 31.25 13.72
N ASP A 183 7.66 31.52 12.87
CA ASP A 183 7.59 32.81 12.18
C ASP A 183 6.80 33.79 13.04
N LYS A 184 7.60 34.57 13.76
CA LYS A 184 7.22 35.72 14.57
C LYS A 184 6.79 36.85 13.63
N SER A 185 5.60 36.75 13.03
CA SER A 185 5.04 37.85 12.24
C SER A 185 3.51 37.85 12.21
N SER A 186 2.86 37.98 13.37
CA SER A 186 1.50 38.55 13.45
C SER A 186 1.13 39.11 14.83
N SER A 187 2.11 39.60 15.60
CA SER A 187 1.83 40.46 16.76
C SER A 187 1.86 41.93 16.35
N LYS A 188 0.99 42.32 15.41
CA LYS A 188 0.60 43.72 15.15
C LYS A 188 -0.77 43.74 14.49
N GLU A 189 -1.82 43.45 15.26
CA GLU A 189 -3.18 43.90 14.95
C GLU A 189 -4.09 43.73 16.19
N HIS A 190 -3.68 44.37 17.29
CA HIS A 190 -4.60 44.80 18.36
C HIS A 190 -3.96 45.95 19.12
N SER A 191 -3.90 47.11 18.45
CA SER A 191 -3.77 48.44 19.05
C SER A 191 -4.16 49.45 17.98
N MET A 192 -5.46 49.50 17.71
CA MET A 192 -6.19 50.74 17.43
C MET A 192 -7.49 50.67 18.21
#